data_AF-A0A966PM13-F1
#
_entry.id   AF-A0A966PM13-F1
#
_cell.length_a   1.000
_cell.length_b   1.000
_cell.length_c   1.000
_cell.angle_alpha   90.00
_cell.angle_beta   90.00
_cell.angle_gamma   90.00
#
_symmetry.space_group_name_H-M   'P 1'
#
loop_
_entity.id
_entity.type
_entity.pdbx_description
1 polymer ?
#
loop_
_entity_poly.entity_id
_entity_poly.type
_entity_poly.pdbx_seq_one_letter_code
_entity_poly.pdbx_strand_id
1 'polypeptide(L)'
;MHPEPARPVDQARHQSRHVVLVGLMGTGKSTVGKRLAVRLGRPFVDTDARLETLSGRTIRSIFETDGEEAFRDVESNVLTDVLESPNPSVVAA
;
A
#
# COMPACT_ATOMS: atom_id res chain seq x y z
N MET A 1 34.36 -22.10 7.25
CA MET A 1 33.21 -21.21 7.51
C MET A 1 32.07 -21.71 6.62
N HIS A 2 31.21 -22.58 7.16
CA HIS A 2 30.02 -23.01 6.42
C HIS A 2 28.98 -21.89 6.50
N PRO A 3 28.30 -21.51 5.40
CA PRO A 3 27.21 -20.56 5.46
C PRO A 3 26.09 -21.16 6.33
N GLU A 4 25.60 -20.40 7.30
CA GLU A 4 24.42 -20.80 8.06
C GLU A 4 23.26 -21.03 7.08
N PRO A 5 22.47 -22.11 7.23
CA PRO A 5 21.26 -22.29 6.46
C PRO A 5 20.33 -21.09 6.71
N ALA A 6 19.82 -20.49 5.64
CA ALA A 6 18.85 -19.41 5.73
C ALA A 6 17.72 -19.84 6.68
N ARG A 7 17.52 -19.08 7.76
CA ARG A 7 16.44 -19.32 8.72
C ARG A 7 15.12 -19.52 7.95
N PRO A 8 14.33 -20.57 8.24
CA PRO A 8 13.03 -20.74 7.62
C PRO A 8 12.23 -19.46 7.82
N VAL A 9 11.89 -18.78 6.73
CA VAL A 9 10.99 -17.64 6.77
C VAL A 9 9.67 -18.17 7.30
N ASP A 10 9.28 -17.74 8.50
CA ASP A 10 8.08 -18.19 9.17
C ASP A 10 6.84 -17.87 8.30
N GLN A 11 6.37 -18.89 7.58
CA GLN A 11 5.29 -18.80 6.61
C GLN A 11 3.97 -18.42 7.29
N ALA A 12 3.76 -18.84 8.54
CA ALA A 12 2.55 -18.54 9.29
C ALA A 12 2.44 -17.05 9.64
N ARG A 13 3.58 -16.38 9.91
CA ARG A 13 3.62 -14.94 10.20
C ARG A 13 3.33 -14.05 8.99
N HIS A 14 3.68 -14.53 7.79
CA HIS A 14 3.45 -13.78 6.55
C HIS A 14 1.97 -13.78 6.14
N GLN A 15 1.19 -14.78 6.57
CA GLN A 15 -0.24 -14.85 6.27
C GLN A 15 -1.08 -13.79 6.98
N SER A 16 -0.52 -13.12 7.99
CA SER A 16 -1.23 -12.17 8.85
C SER A 16 -0.76 -10.71 8.73
N ARG A 17 0.07 -10.36 7.73
CA ARG A 17 0.61 -8.99 7.56
C ARG A 17 0.24 -8.39 6.22
N HIS A 18 0.05 -7.08 6.18
CA HIS A 18 -0.09 -6.33 4.93
C HIS A 18 1.14 -6.51 4.02
N VAL A 19 0.91 -6.46 2.71
CA VAL A 19 1.98 -6.37 1.71
C VAL A 19 1.87 -5.01 1.05
N VAL A 20 2.88 -4.15 1.24
CA VAL A 20 2.89 -2.80 0.67
C VAL A 20 3.84 -2.78 -0.53
N LEU A 21 3.32 -2.35 -1.67
CA LEU A 21 4.09 -2.12 -2.89
C LEU A 21 4.44 -0.64 -2.97
N VAL A 22 5.73 -0.34 -2.89
CA VAL A 22 6.27 1.04 -2.90
C VAL A 22 7.01 1.28 -4.21
N GLY A 23 6.87 2.48 -4.78
CA GLY A 23 7.59 2.89 -5.99
C GLY A 23 7.00 4.13 -6.64
N LEU A 24 7.61 4.60 -7.73
CA LEU A 24 7.12 5.77 -8.46
C LEU A 24 5.72 5.53 -9.07
N MET A 25 4.97 6.61 -9.28
CA MET A 25 3.71 6.58 -10.03
C MET A 25 3.92 5.97 -11.43
N GLY A 26 2.94 5.23 -11.94
CA GLY A 26 3.01 4.62 -13.28
C GLY A 26 3.92 3.38 -13.42
N THR A 27 4.64 2.96 -12.37
CA THR A 27 5.49 1.74 -12.39
C THR A 27 4.72 0.42 -12.37
N GLY A 28 3.38 0.47 -12.34
CA GLY A 28 2.52 -0.71 -12.40
C GLY A 28 2.19 -1.36 -11.05
N LYS A 29 2.43 -0.67 -9.92
CA LYS A 29 2.11 -1.15 -8.55
C LYS A 29 0.67 -1.64 -8.44
N SER A 30 -0.31 -0.90 -8.94
CA SER A 30 -1.72 -1.32 -8.90
C SER A 30 -1.98 -2.56 -9.75
N THR A 31 -1.26 -2.75 -10.86
CA THR A 31 -1.39 -3.94 -11.72
C THR A 31 -0.81 -5.18 -11.02
N VAL A 32 0.39 -5.07 -10.46
CA VAL A 32 1.03 -6.16 -9.72
C VAL A 32 0.27 -6.47 -8.44
N GLY A 33 -0.14 -5.44 -7.71
CA GLY A 33 -0.88 -5.54 -6.45
C GLY A 33 -2.21 -6.26 -6.59
N LYS A 34 -3.00 -5.94 -7.61
CA LYS A 34 -4.25 -6.67 -7.91
C LYS A 34 -4.00 -8.16 -8.15
N ARG A 35 -2.98 -8.50 -8.94
CA ARG A 35 -2.62 -9.91 -9.20
C ARG A 35 -2.13 -10.62 -7.93
N LEU A 36 -1.35 -9.94 -7.11
CA LEU A 36 -0.85 -10.48 -5.84
C LEU A 36 -1.99 -10.69 -4.84
N ALA A 37 -2.92 -9.75 -4.73
CA ALA A 37 -4.09 -9.82 -3.87
C ALA A 37 -4.94 -11.07 -4.16
N VAL A 38 -5.20 -11.33 -5.45
CA VAL A 38 -5.90 -12.55 -5.90
C VAL A 38 -5.14 -13.81 -5.49
N ARG A 39 -3.82 -13.85 -5.68
CA ARG A 39 -2.99 -15.01 -5.32
C ARG A 39 -2.95 -15.26 -3.80
N LEU A 40 -3.04 -14.20 -3.00
CA LEU A 40 -3.03 -14.29 -1.54
C LEU A 40 -4.44 -14.43 -0.93
N GLY A 41 -5.51 -14.32 -1.72
CA GLY A 41 -6.88 -14.29 -1.21
C GLY A 41 -7.17 -13.08 -0.32
N ARG A 42 -6.55 -11.93 -0.60
CA ARG A 42 -6.62 -10.71 0.20
C ARG A 42 -7.28 -9.56 -0.55
N PRO A 43 -7.85 -8.56 0.14
CA PRO A 43 -8.26 -7.32 -0.48
C PRO A 43 -7.06 -6.56 -1.05
N PHE A 44 -7.28 -5.88 -2.18
CA PHE A 44 -6.35 -4.92 -2.75
C PHE A 44 -6.80 -3.50 -2.39
N VAL A 45 -5.86 -2.65 -1.96
CA VAL A 45 -6.10 -1.25 -1.65
C VAL A 45 -5.11 -0.39 -2.44
N ASP A 46 -5.60 0.65 -3.07
CA ASP A 46 -4.81 1.68 -3.74
C ASP A 46 -4.98 2.97 -2.93
N THR A 47 -3.91 3.46 -2.29
CA THR A 47 -4.01 4.59 -1.36
C THR A 47 -4.34 5.89 -2.09
N ASP A 48 -3.88 6.06 -3.33
CA ASP A 48 -4.19 7.22 -4.15
C ASP A 48 -5.69 7.28 -4.45
N ALA A 49 -6.27 6.16 -4.92
CA ALA A 49 -7.71 6.09 -5.17
C ALA A 49 -8.54 6.28 -3.89
N ARG A 50 -8.05 5.77 -2.76
CA ARG A 50 -8.70 5.95 -1.45
C ARG A 50 -8.67 7.42 -1.01
N LEU A 51 -7.53 8.09 -1.18
CA LEU A 51 -7.35 9.51 -0.90
C LEU A 51 -8.30 10.36 -1.73
N GLU A 52 -8.40 10.13 -3.04
CA GLU A 52 -9.33 10.86 -3.90
C GLU A 52 -10.79 10.62 -3.49
N THR A 53 -11.14 9.38 -3.12
CA THR A 53 -12.48 9.04 -2.63
C THR A 53 -12.82 9.75 -1.32
N LEU A 54 -11.88 9.81 -0.37
CA LEU A 54 -12.10 10.42 0.94
C LEU A 54 -12.12 11.95 0.89
N SER A 55 -11.25 12.54 0.07
CA SER A 55 -11.17 13.99 -0.10
C SER A 55 -12.25 14.55 -1.04
N GLY A 56 -12.81 13.72 -1.92
CA GLY A 56 -13.70 14.16 -3.01
C GLY A 56 -12.99 15.00 -4.07
N ARG A 57 -11.65 15.00 -4.07
CA ARG A 57 -10.79 15.83 -4.91
C ARG A 57 -9.75 14.95 -5.58
N THR A 58 -9.31 15.34 -6.77
CA THR A 58 -8.20 14.64 -7.43
C THR A 58 -6.87 14.97 -6.75
N ILE A 59 -5.91 14.06 -6.78
CA ILE A 59 -4.55 14.32 -6.27
C ILE A 59 -3.97 15.58 -6.94
N ARG A 60 -4.16 15.72 -8.26
CA ARG A 60 -3.76 16.91 -9.00
C ARG A 60 -4.35 18.18 -8.38
N SER A 61 -5.65 18.20 -8.07
CA SER A 61 -6.29 19.37 -7.46
C SER A 61 -5.71 19.70 -6.09
N ILE A 62 -5.38 18.70 -5.28
CA ILE A 62 -4.78 18.89 -3.95
C ILE A 62 -3.38 19.50 -4.10
N PHE A 63 -2.54 18.96 -4.98
CA PHE A 63 -1.22 19.56 -5.26
C PHE A 63 -1.33 21.00 -5.76
N GLU A 64 -2.29 21.29 -6.64
CA GLU A 64 -2.45 22.62 -7.25
C GLU A 64 -2.93 23.69 -6.26
N THR A 65 -3.80 23.35 -5.30
CA THR A 65 -4.36 24.33 -4.36
C THR A 65 -3.68 24.34 -2.99
N ASP A 66 -3.28 23.17 -2.49
CA ASP A 66 -2.83 22.98 -1.10
C ASP A 66 -1.33 22.69 -1.03
N GLY A 67 -0.71 22.33 -2.17
CA GLY A 67 0.71 22.04 -2.29
C GLY A 67 1.08 20.60 -1.94
N GLU A 68 2.37 20.29 -2.11
CA GLU A 68 2.89 18.93 -1.87
C GLU A 68 2.83 18.53 -0.39
N GLU A 69 3.12 19.46 0.54
CA GLU A 69 3.14 19.17 1.97
C GLU A 69 1.77 18.67 2.47
N ALA A 70 0.70 19.37 2.11
CA ALA A 70 -0.67 18.95 2.43
C ALA A 70 -1.01 17.59 1.80
N PHE A 71 -0.57 17.32 0.57
CA PHE A 71 -0.72 16.01 -0.04
C PHE A 71 -0.01 14.92 0.76
N ARG A 72 1.24 15.15 1.21
CA ARG A 72 2.03 14.18 1.99
C ARG A 72 1.40 13.87 3.34
N ASP A 73 0.82 14.86 3.99
CA ASP A 73 0.10 14.67 5.24
C ASP A 73 -1.13 13.78 5.05
N VAL A 74 -1.93 14.06 4.02
CA VAL A 74 -3.13 13.25 3.71
C VAL A 74 -2.74 11.84 3.26
N GLU A 75 -1.73 11.69 2.41
CA GLU A 75 -1.18 10.41 1.96
C GLU A 75 -0.76 9.54 3.16
N SER A 76 -0.03 10.13 4.11
CA SER A 76 0.44 9.45 5.32
C SER A 76 -0.74 9.02 6.22
N ASN A 77 -1.75 9.87 6.37
CA ASN A 77 -2.95 9.54 7.14
C ASN A 77 -3.74 8.39 6.50
N VAL A 78 -3.93 8.41 5.18
CA VAL A 78 -4.64 7.35 4.45
C VAL A 78 -3.88 6.02 4.54
N LEU A 79 -2.55 6.05 4.39
CA LEU A 79 -1.73 4.85 4.53
C LEU A 79 -1.83 4.28 5.95
N THR A 80 -1.84 5.14 6.98
CA THR A 80 -1.98 4.73 8.38
C THR A 80 -3.34 4.08 8.64
N ASP A 81 -4.44 4.67 8.16
CA ASP A 81 -5.79 4.10 8.26
C ASP A 81 -5.88 2.69 7.66
N VAL A 82 -5.28 2.50 6.47
CA VAL A 82 -5.20 1.18 5.83
C VAL A 82 -4.32 0.22 6.65
N LEU A 83 -3.25 0.77 7.23
CA LEU A 83 -2.29 0.18 8.19
C LEU A 83 -2.94 -0.51 9.39
N GLU A 84 -3.93 0.17 9.96
CA GLU A 84 -4.58 -0.19 11.22
C GLU A 84 -5.70 -1.21 11.04
N SER A 85 -6.04 -1.56 9.78
CA SER A 85 -7.05 -2.57 9.50
C SER A 85 -6.64 -3.94 10.06
N PRO A 86 -7.52 -4.63 10.83
CA PRO A 86 -7.20 -5.95 11.39
C PRO A 86 -7.07 -7.04 10.31
N ASN A 87 -7.55 -6.77 9.08
CA ASN A 87 -7.53 -7.71 7.98
C ASN A 87 -6.34 -7.42 7.05
N PRO A 88 -5.41 -8.37 6.85
CA PRO A 88 -4.27 -8.17 5.96
C PRO A 88 -4.70 -7.87 4.52
N SER A 89 -4.11 -6.84 3.94
CA SER A 89 -4.37 -6.38 2.57
C SER A 89 -3.09 -6.33 1.74
N VAL A 90 -3.24 -6.29 0.42
CA VAL A 90 -2.17 -5.86 -0.49
C VAL A 90 -2.42 -4.39 -0.81
N VAL A 91 -1.46 -3.53 -0.48
CA VAL A 91 -1.55 -2.09 -0.58
C VAL A 91 -0.61 -1.61 -1.67
N ALA A 92 -1.07 -0.79 -2.61
CA ALA A 92 -0.22 0.02 -3.47
C ALA A 92 -0.17 1.44 -2.90
N ALA A 93 1.06 1.88 -2.60
CA ALA A 93 1.41 3.24 -2.18
C ALA A 93 2.33 3.84 -3.23
#